data_AF-A0A6N9VBV3-F1
#
_entry.id   AF-A0A6N9VBV3-F1
#
_cell.length_a   1.000
_cell.length_b   1.000
_cell.length_c   1.000
_cell.angle_alpha   90.00
_cell.angle_beta   90.00
_cell.angle_gamma   90.00
#
_symmetry.space_group_name_H-M   'P 1'
#
loop_
_entity.id
_entity.type
_entity.pdbx_description
1 polymer ?
#
loop_
_entity_poly.entity_id
_entity_poly.type
_entity_poly.pdbx_seq_one_letter_code
_entity_poly.pdbx_strand_id
1 'polypeptide(L)' 'VARDPLVRLEVIRTGPQEHVVHVTMHHAVNDGGSPRIFERELPELYAARREGRPHRLDPLPVQYRDWAHWQRQL' A
#
# COMPACT_ATOMS: atom_id res chain seq x y z
N VAL A 1 -5.80 -19.52 13.98
CA VAL A 1 -5.05 -18.43 13.31
C VAL A 1 -6.07 -17.55 12.62
N ALA A 2 -6.20 -16.28 13.00
CA ALA A 2 -7.05 -15.35 12.27
C ALA A 2 -6.49 -15.19 10.84
N ARG A 3 -7.35 -15.30 9.82
CA ARG A 3 -6.95 -15.29 8.39
C ARG A 3 -7.43 -14.07 7.63
N ASP A 4 -8.04 -13.12 8.34
CA ASP A 4 -8.61 -11.95 7.70
C ASP A 4 -7.50 -11.04 7.16
N PRO A 5 -7.63 -10.56 5.90
CA PRO A 5 -6.64 -9.67 5.34
C PRO A 5 -6.65 -8.34 6.09
N LEU A 6 -5.45 -7.87 6.47
CA LEU A 6 -5.24 -6.61 7.18
C LEU A 6 -5.35 -5.38 6.27
N VAL A 7 -5.39 -5.59 4.96
CA VAL A 7 -5.64 -4.58 3.94
C VAL A 7 -6.75 -5.08 3.03
N ARG A 8 -7.76 -4.25 2.80
CA ARG A 8 -8.85 -4.51 1.85
C ARG A 8 -8.91 -3.36 0.86
N LEU A 9 -9.15 -3.69 -0.40
CA LEU A 9 -9.33 -2.72 -1.47
C LEU A 9 -10.60 -3.06 -2.24
N GLU A 10 -11.41 -2.05 -2.51
CA GLU A 10 -12.61 -2.14 -3.34
C GLU A 10 -12.58 -1.04 -4.40
N VAL A 11 -12.99 -1.38 -5.61
CA VAL A 11 -13.21 -0.40 -6.70
C VAL A 11 -14.70 -0.29 -6.92
N ILE A 12 -15.26 0.84 -6.52
CA ILE A 12 -16.69 1.13 -6.60
C ILE A 12 -16.91 1.95 -7.88
N ARG A 13 -17.71 1.42 -8.81
CA ARG A 13 -18.10 2.18 -10.02
C ARG A 13 -19.27 3.09 -9.67
N THR A 14 -19.09 4.40 -9.85
CA THR A 14 -20.14 5.41 -9.63
C THR A 14 -20.72 5.96 -10.94
N GLY A 15 -20.06 5.69 -12.07
CA GLY A 15 -20.55 6.05 -13.41
C GLY A 15 -19.77 5.37 -14.54
N PRO A 16 -20.06 5.67 -15.82
CA PRO A 16 -19.40 5.02 -16.96
C PRO A 16 -17.87 5.18 -16.99
N GLN A 17 -17.37 6.32 -16.49
CA GLN A 17 -15.94 6.65 -16.40
C GLN A 17 -15.53 7.09 -14.99
N GLU A 18 -16.41 6.92 -14.00
CA GLU A 18 -16.20 7.39 -12.64
C GLU A 18 -16.10 6.19 -11.69
N HIS A 19 -15.01 6.14 -10.93
CA HIS A 19 -14.71 5.07 -9.99
C HIS A 19 -14.10 5.65 -8.72
N VAL A 20 -14.49 5.08 -7.59
CA VAL A 20 -13.87 5.34 -6.27
C VAL A 20 -13.05 4.11 -5.90
N VAL A 21 -11.79 4.33 -5.53
CA VAL A 21 -10.95 3.29 -4.93
C VAL A 21 -11.00 3.47 -3.42
N HIS A 22 -11.62 2.52 -2.72
CA HIS A 22 -11.70 2.52 -1.28
C HIS A 22 -10.69 1.51 -0.71
N VAL A 23 -9.83 1.97 0.19
CA VAL A 23 -8.83 1.13 0.85
C VAL A 23 -9.00 1.24 2.36
N THR A 24 -9.10 0.10 3.03
CA THR A 24 -9.11 0.02 4.49
C THR A 24 -7.89 -0.76 4.94
N MET A 25 -7.16 -0.22 5.91
CA MET A 25 -5.96 -0.85 6.49
C MET A 25 -6.11 -0.95 8.00
N HIS A 26 -5.85 -2.12 8.55
CA HIS A 26 -5.80 -2.32 10.00
C HIS A 26 -4.61 -1.54 10.58
N HIS A 27 -4.80 -0.85 11.70
CA HIS A 27 -3.78 0.02 12.32
C HIS A 27 -2.52 -0.75 12.76
N ALA A 28 -2.57 -2.08 12.86
CA ALA A 28 -1.39 -2.91 13.12
C ALA A 28 -0.36 -2.92 11.97
N VAL A 29 -0.74 -2.50 10.76
CA VAL A 29 0.14 -2.49 9.57
C VAL A 29 0.28 -1.10 8.95
N ASN A 30 -0.23 -0.06 9.60
CA ASN A 30 -0.08 1.32 9.14
C ASN A 30 -0.10 2.29 10.33
N ASP A 31 0.44 3.48 10.13
CA ASP A 31 0.43 4.58 11.09
C ASP A 31 -0.03 5.87 10.40
N GLY A 32 0.04 7.02 11.08
CA GLY A 32 -0.39 8.29 10.51
C GLY A 32 0.38 8.73 9.25
N GLY A 33 1.58 8.20 9.00
CA GLY A 33 2.40 8.54 7.83
C GLY A 33 2.19 7.59 6.64
N SER A 34 1.91 6.32 6.92
CA SER A 34 1.84 5.23 5.94
C SER A 34 0.82 5.44 4.81
N PRO A 35 -0.42 5.92 5.06
CA PRO A 35 -1.39 6.17 3.99
C PRO A 35 -0.89 7.13 2.90
N ARG A 36 -0.12 8.17 3.26
CA ARG A 36 0.41 9.13 2.27
C ARG A 36 1.46 8.51 1.35
N ILE A 37 2.21 7.52 1.84
CA ILE A 37 3.15 6.74 1.01
C ILE A 37 2.34 5.92 0.01
N PHE A 38 1.32 5.20 0.48
CA PHE A 38 0.46 4.39 -0.36
C PHE A 38 -0.25 5.20 -1.45
N GLU A 39 -0.82 6.35 -1.09
CA GLU A 39 -1.50 7.27 -2.03
C GLU A 39 -0.56 7.81 -3.12
N ARG A 40 0.72 8.00 -2.81
CA ARG A 40 1.74 8.44 -3.78
C ARG A 40 2.21 7.32 -4.69
N GLU A 41 2.39 6.12 -4.15
CA GLU A 41 3.07 5.01 -4.84
C GLU A 41 2.13 4.16 -5.68
N LEU A 42 0.86 4.00 -5.26
CA LEU A 42 -0.13 3.24 -6.03
C LEU A 42 -0.37 3.81 -7.44
N PRO A 43 -0.51 5.13 -7.66
CA PRO A 43 -0.63 5.71 -8.99
C PRO A 43 0.57 5.43 -9.91
N GLU A 44 1.80 5.50 -9.39
CA GLU A 44 3.01 5.19 -10.17
C GLU A 44 3.04 3.72 -10.58
N LEU A 45 2.73 2.81 -9.65
CA LEU A 45 2.63 1.37 -9.95
C LEU A 45 1.55 1.08 -10.99
N TYR A 46 0.39 1.73 -10.86
CA TYR A 46 -0.72 1.56 -11.80
C TYR A 46 -0.37 2.09 -13.20
N ALA A 47 0.21 3.29 -13.30
CA ALA A 47 0.63 3.88 -14.56
C ALA A 47 1.71 3.03 -15.25
N ALA A 48 2.75 2.62 -14.50
CA ALA A 48 3.81 1.76 -15.01
C ALA A 48 3.26 0.44 -15.57
N ARG A 49 2.34 -0.20 -14.83
CA ARG A 49 1.69 -1.44 -15.25
C ARG A 49 0.81 -1.27 -16.49
N ARG A 50 0.13 -0.13 -16.63
CA ARG A 50 -0.70 0.22 -17.80
C ARG A 50 0.13 0.50 -19.05
N GLU A 51 1.27 1.16 -18.88
CA GLU A 51 2.18 1.55 -19.96
C GLU A 51 3.16 0.43 -20.35
N GLY A 52 3.22 -0.66 -19.57
CA GLY A 52 4.13 -1.77 -19.83
C GLY A 52 5.60 -1.43 -19.54
N ARG A 53 5.86 -0.46 -18.66
CA ARG A 53 7.19 -0.03 -18.24
C ARG A 53 7.49 -0.45 -16.80
N PRO A 54 8.76 -0.52 -16.37
CA PRO A 54 9.09 -0.63 -14.96
C PRO A 54 8.62 0.60 -14.17
N HIS A 55 8.33 0.41 -12.87
CA HIS A 55 8.05 1.51 -11.95
C HIS A 55 9.34 2.22 -11.53
N ARG A 56 9.21 3.47 -11.07
CA ARG A 56 10.33 4.32 -10.64
C ARG A 56 10.55 4.37 -9.13
N LEU A 57 9.82 3.55 -8.35
CA LEU A 57 9.98 3.49 -6.91
C LEU A 57 11.32 2.87 -6.53
N ASP A 58 12.05 3.55 -5.65
CA ASP A 58 13.30 3.03 -5.10
C ASP A 58 13.02 1.82 -4.19
N PRO A 59 13.91 0.81 -4.18
CA PRO A 59 13.79 -0.30 -3.26
C PRO A 59 13.94 0.20 -1.82
N LEU A 60 13.10 -0.30 -0.91
CA LEU A 60 13.22 0.00 0.51
C LEU A 60 14.50 -0.65 1.06
N PRO A 61 15.45 0.13 1.61
CA PRO A 61 16.70 -0.41 2.16
C PRO A 61 16.46 -1.16 3.48
N VAL A 62 15.33 -0.92 4.13
CA VAL A 62 14.92 -1.53 5.41
C VAL A 62 13.45 -1.92 5.30
N GLN A 63 13.12 -3.16 5.69
CA GLN A 63 11.76 -3.65 5.78
C GLN A 63 11.25 -3.52 7.23
N TYR A 64 9.93 -3.45 7.43
CA TYR A 64 9.35 -3.38 8.77
C TYR A 64 9.77 -4.57 9.67
N ARG A 65 10.02 -5.75 9.08
CA ARG A 65 10.57 -6.90 9.82
C ARG A 65 11.93 -6.59 10.44
N ASP A 66 12.79 -5.85 9.73
CA ASP A 66 14.14 -5.52 10.17
C ASP A 66 14.04 -4.54 11.34
N TRP A 67 13.15 -3.55 11.22
CA TRP A 67 12.81 -2.64 12.33
C TRP A 67 12.27 -3.40 13.55
N ALA A 68 11.35 -4.34 13.36
CA ALA A 68 10.78 -5.14 14.46
C ALA A 68 11.81 -6.09 15.11
N HIS A 69 12.83 -6.53 14.37
CA HIS A 69 13.95 -7.28 14.95
C HIS A 69 14.84 -6.37 15.79
N TRP A 70 15.21 -5.20 15.26
CA TRP A 70 15.99 -4.20 15.99
C TRP A 70 15.30 -3.75 17.28
N GLN A 71 14.01 -3.43 17.23
CA GLN A 71 13.25 -2.98 18.40
C GLN A 71 13.24 -4.01 19.55
N ARG A 72 13.26 -5.31 19.23
CA ARG A 72 13.27 -6.39 20.24
C ARG A 72 14.63 -6.59 20.92
N GLN A 73 15.69 -6.04 20.32
CA GLN A 73 17.04 -6.10 20.87
C GLN A 73 17.39 -4.85 21.70
N LEU A 74 16.53 -3.82 21.67
CA LEU A 74 16.59 -2.67 22.57
C LEU A 74 16.07 -3.04 23.96
#